data_AF-A0AAU0LAA6-F1
#
_entry.id   AF-A0AAU0LAA6-F1
#
_cell.length_a   1.000
_cell.length_b   1.000
_cell.length_c   1.000
_cell.angle_alpha   90.00
_cell.angle_beta   90.00
_cell.angle_gamma   90.00
#
_symmetry.space_group_name_H-M   'P 1'
#
loop_
_entity.id
_entity.type
_entity.pdbx_description
1 polymer ?
#
loop_
_entity_poly.entity_id
_entity_poly.type
_entity_poly.pdbx_seq_one_letter_code
_entity_poly.pdbx_strand_id
1 'polypeptide(L)'
;MIQNRTTWPSRGFGRRPAAAPAQDREERLAQRAARAMDSARATAGMACTSIVVMGGASTGLAVPKAEILECEAYRRAVAALPCIWCGIAGYSQHAHLNLGKGFALKTDDRTGFPLCCTRPDIEGCHVAYDQYRLVDGGREAHRDYGLEWGRITRHTVLESGQWPQRLPLWSETA
;
A
#
# COMPACT_ATOMS: atom_id res chain seq x y z
N MET A 1 44.54 -1.81 5.17
CA MET A 1 44.16 -2.28 6.52
C MET A 1 42.66 -2.05 6.67
N ILE A 2 41.85 -3.11 6.55
CA ILE A 2 40.38 -3.03 6.64
C ILE A 2 40.00 -3.77 7.92
N GLN A 3 39.57 -3.03 8.94
CA GLN A 3 39.14 -3.57 10.23
C GLN A 3 37.63 -3.82 10.24
N ASN A 4 37.27 -4.94 10.88
CA ASN A 4 35.98 -5.32 11.47
C ASN A 4 34.74 -5.48 10.56
N ARG A 5 34.57 -6.71 10.05
CA ARG A 5 33.24 -7.30 9.89
C ARG A 5 32.78 -7.81 11.25
N THR A 6 31.77 -7.17 11.81
CA THR A 6 31.08 -7.63 13.03
C THR A 6 30.47 -9.00 12.76
N THR A 7 31.01 -10.06 13.35
CA THR A 7 30.44 -11.41 13.29
C THR A 7 29.15 -11.42 14.10
N TRP A 8 28.00 -11.38 13.42
CA TRP A 8 26.73 -11.70 14.05
C TRP A 8 26.75 -13.17 14.50
N PRO A 9 26.38 -13.51 15.75
CA PRO A 9 26.34 -14.89 16.17
C PRO A 9 25.29 -15.63 15.34
N SER A 10 25.71 -16.64 14.58
CA SER A 10 24.79 -17.56 13.91
C SER A 10 23.97 -18.26 14.99
N ARG A 11 22.72 -17.85 15.17
CA ARG A 11 21.76 -18.67 15.88
C ARG A 11 21.62 -19.94 15.05
N GLY A 12 22.19 -21.05 15.55
CA GLY A 12 21.94 -22.36 14.95
C GLY A 12 20.44 -22.52 14.78
N PHE A 13 20.03 -23.07 13.64
CA PHE A 13 18.64 -23.46 13.41
C PHE A 13 18.28 -24.53 14.46
N GLY A 14 17.88 -24.09 15.64
CA GLY A 14 17.32 -24.96 16.66
C GLY A 14 16.15 -25.69 16.04
N ARG A 15 16.06 -27.00 16.25
CA ARG A 15 14.90 -27.79 15.83
C ARG A 15 13.65 -27.03 16.28
N ARG A 16 12.79 -26.69 15.31
CA ARG A 16 11.43 -26.24 15.59
C ARG A 16 10.82 -27.28 16.54
N PRO A 17 10.27 -26.88 17.70
CA PRO A 17 9.60 -27.83 18.57
C PRO A 17 8.56 -28.59 17.75
N ALA A 18 8.41 -29.88 18.02
CA ALA A 18 7.42 -30.70 17.35
C ALA A 18 6.07 -29.98 17.42
N ALA A 19 5.40 -29.85 16.27
CA ALA A 19 4.07 -29.26 16.24
C ALA A 19 3.19 -30.03 17.24
N ALA A 20 2.43 -29.31 18.07
CA ALA A 20 1.44 -29.93 18.94
C ALA A 20 0.59 -30.90 18.11
N PRO A 21 0.17 -32.04 18.68
CA PRO A 21 -0.64 -33.01 17.95
C PRO A 21 -1.82 -32.31 17.30
N ALA A 22 -2.17 -32.73 16.08
CA ALA A 22 -3.27 -32.13 15.32
C ALA A 22 -4.56 -32.28 16.14
N GLN A 23 -4.89 -31.25 16.91
CA GLN A 23 -6.14 -31.16 17.65
C GLN A 23 -7.28 -31.39 16.66
N ASP A 24 -8.22 -32.23 17.05
CA ASP A 24 -9.39 -32.50 16.23
C ASP A 24 -10.06 -31.17 15.85
N ARG A 25 -10.52 -31.08 14.60
CA ARG A 25 -11.07 -29.83 14.06
C ARG A 25 -12.20 -29.32 14.93
N GLU A 26 -13.02 -30.23 15.45
CA GLU A 26 -14.13 -29.95 16.34
C GLU A 26 -13.66 -29.37 17.68
N GLU A 27 -12.60 -29.94 18.25
CA GLU A 27 -12.00 -29.46 19.50
C GLU A 27 -11.41 -28.04 19.36
N ARG A 28 -10.77 -27.73 18.21
CA ARG A 28 -10.30 -26.37 17.92
C ARG A 28 -11.44 -25.38 17.77
N LEU A 29 -12.53 -25.79 17.13
CA LEU A 29 -13.73 -24.97 16.98
C LEU A 29 -14.40 -24.72 18.34
N ALA A 30 -14.49 -25.75 19.18
CA ALA A 30 -15.00 -25.65 20.54
C ALA A 30 -14.15 -24.72 21.41
N GLN A 31 -12.81 -24.84 21.37
CA GLN A 31 -11.91 -23.94 22.09
C GLN A 31 -12.04 -22.48 21.60
N ARG A 32 -12.20 -22.26 20.29
CA ARG A 32 -12.42 -20.92 19.73
C ARG A 32 -13.76 -20.35 20.17
N ALA A 33 -14.82 -21.16 20.17
CA ALA A 33 -16.14 -20.77 20.64
C ALA A 33 -16.12 -20.41 22.12
N ALA A 34 -15.47 -21.22 22.96
CA ALA A 34 -15.31 -20.95 24.39
C ALA A 34 -14.61 -19.61 24.64
N ARG A 35 -13.47 -19.36 23.98
CA ARG A 35 -12.75 -18.07 24.09
C ARG A 35 -13.59 -16.88 23.64
N ALA A 36 -14.40 -17.04 22.59
CA ALA A 36 -15.30 -15.99 22.13
C ALA A 36 -16.40 -15.69 23.17
N MET A 37 -16.97 -16.71 23.79
CA MET A 37 -17.99 -16.56 24.83
C MET A 37 -17.41 -15.96 26.12
N ASP A 38 -16.19 -16.35 26.52
CA ASP A 38 -15.49 -15.76 27.67
C ASP A 38 -15.17 -14.29 27.44
N SER A 39 -14.68 -13.94 26.24
CA SER A 39 -14.48 -12.54 25.86
C SER A 39 -15.79 -11.75 25.90
N ALA A 40 -16.88 -12.31 25.35
CA ALA A 40 -18.18 -11.65 25.34
C ALA A 40 -18.72 -11.42 26.76
N ARG A 41 -18.55 -12.40 27.66
CA ARG A 41 -18.91 -12.28 29.08
C ARG A 41 -18.07 -11.22 29.79
N ALA A 42 -16.76 -11.20 29.55
CA ALA A 42 -15.87 -10.21 30.14
C ALA A 42 -16.22 -8.78 29.69
N THR A 43 -16.68 -8.60 28.45
CA THR A 43 -17.08 -7.30 27.91
C THR A 43 -18.58 -6.98 28.07
N ALA A 44 -19.38 -7.89 28.63
CA ALA A 44 -20.83 -7.73 28.74
C ALA A 44 -21.23 -6.50 29.60
N GLY A 45 -20.43 -6.17 30.61
CA GLY A 45 -20.60 -4.97 31.44
C GLY A 45 -19.89 -3.71 30.91
N MET A 46 -19.10 -3.85 29.83
CA MET A 46 -18.37 -2.73 29.19
C MET A 46 -19.14 -2.14 28.00
N ALA A 47 -20.25 -2.75 27.60
CA ALA A 47 -21.17 -2.13 26.68
C ALA A 47 -21.83 -0.94 27.39
N CYS A 48 -21.35 0.27 27.13
CA CYS A 48 -22.11 1.47 27.44
C CYS A 48 -23.52 1.28 26.87
N THR A 49 -24.54 1.43 27.70
CA THR A 49 -25.98 1.40 27.36
C THR A 49 -26.39 2.48 26.34
N SER A 50 -25.42 3.23 25.82
CA SER A 50 -25.56 4.19 24.75
C SER A 50 -25.16 3.52 23.43
N ILE A 51 -26.02 2.63 22.90
CA ILE A 51 -26.15 2.56 21.44
C ILE A 51 -26.78 3.89 21.04
N VAL A 52 -25.96 4.92 20.92
CA VAL A 52 -26.36 6.14 20.26
C VAL A 52 -26.33 5.78 18.78
N VAL A 53 -27.50 5.53 18.19
CA VAL A 53 -27.65 5.79 16.76
C VAL A 53 -27.20 7.23 16.61
N MET A 54 -26.03 7.46 16.00
CA MET A 54 -25.51 8.80 15.72
C MET A 54 -26.40 9.45 14.66
N GLY A 55 -27.62 9.81 15.07
CA GLY A 55 -28.48 10.73 14.35
C GLY A 55 -27.89 12.12 14.49
N GLY A 56 -27.28 12.61 13.41
CA GLY A 56 -27.25 14.02 13.01
C GLY A 56 -26.83 15.07 14.04
N ALA A 57 -25.96 14.78 15.01
CA ALA A 57 -25.49 15.78 15.97
C ALA A 57 -23.99 15.68 16.32
N SER A 58 -23.15 15.19 15.39
CA SER A 58 -21.73 15.54 15.45
C SER A 58 -21.56 16.95 14.88
N THR A 59 -21.11 17.90 15.69
CA THR A 59 -20.70 19.25 15.25
C THR A 59 -19.42 19.25 14.40
N GLY A 60 -18.94 18.08 13.98
CA GLY A 60 -17.89 17.98 12.98
C GLY A 60 -18.42 18.47 11.64
N LEU A 61 -17.83 19.54 11.10
CA LEU A 61 -18.00 19.89 9.69
C LEU A 61 -17.69 18.64 8.87
N ALA A 62 -18.68 18.14 8.12
CA ALA A 62 -18.47 17.07 7.16
C ALA A 62 -17.52 17.62 6.09
N VAL A 63 -16.22 17.33 6.22
CA VAL A 63 -15.26 17.64 5.17
C VAL A 63 -15.48 16.62 4.06
N PRO A 64 -15.94 17.05 2.87
CA PRO A 64 -16.09 16.13 1.76
C PRO A 64 -14.72 15.53 1.46
N LYS A 65 -14.69 14.20 1.36
CA LYS A 65 -13.49 13.48 0.94
C LYS A 65 -13.14 13.95 -0.47
N ALA A 66 -11.89 14.37 -0.69
CA ALA A 66 -11.42 14.75 -2.01
C ALA A 66 -11.80 13.68 -3.04
N GLU A 67 -12.32 14.12 -4.18
CA GLU A 67 -12.72 13.22 -5.26
C GLU A 67 -11.47 12.56 -5.84
N ILE A 68 -11.31 11.27 -5.56
CA ILE A 68 -10.24 10.44 -6.07
C ILE A 68 -10.72 9.89 -7.42
N LEU A 69 -10.03 10.26 -8.51
CA LEU A 69 -10.38 9.75 -9.83
C LEU A 69 -9.63 8.44 -10.13
N GLU A 70 -10.40 7.43 -10.54
CA GLU A 70 -9.90 6.17 -11.07
C GLU A 70 -10.17 6.09 -12.58
N CYS A 71 -9.13 5.84 -13.38
CA CYS A 71 -9.18 5.76 -14.83
C CYS A 71 -8.27 4.63 -15.33
N GLU A 72 -8.89 3.50 -15.69
CA GLU A 72 -8.15 2.34 -16.22
C GLU A 72 -7.36 2.67 -17.48
N ALA A 73 -7.92 3.48 -18.39
CA ALA A 73 -7.23 3.89 -19.61
C ALA A 73 -5.92 4.64 -19.30
N TYR A 74 -5.95 5.53 -18.29
CA TYR A 74 -4.74 6.21 -17.83
C TYR A 74 -3.74 5.23 -17.21
N ARG A 75 -4.19 4.33 -16.33
CA ARG A 75 -3.31 3.30 -15.73
C ARG A 75 -2.63 2.43 -16.77
N ARG A 76 -3.33 2.08 -17.86
CA ARG A 76 -2.76 1.33 -18.99
C ARG A 76 -1.75 2.17 -19.78
N ALA A 77 -2.04 3.44 -20.04
CA ALA A 77 -1.08 4.34 -20.69
C ALA A 77 0.21 4.47 -19.87
N VAL A 78 0.09 4.66 -18.56
CA VAL A 78 1.24 4.67 -17.64
C VAL A 78 1.98 3.34 -17.66
N ALA A 79 1.29 2.21 -17.52
CA ALA A 79 1.93 0.89 -17.51
C ALA A 79 2.62 0.52 -18.83
N ALA A 80 2.29 1.17 -19.95
CA ALA A 80 2.97 0.98 -21.22
C ALA A 80 4.34 1.69 -21.30
N LEU A 81 4.59 2.67 -20.43
CA LEU A 81 5.86 3.39 -20.37
C LEU A 81 6.97 2.51 -19.74
N PRO A 82 8.26 2.72 -20.10
CA PRO A 82 9.37 2.09 -19.40
C PRO A 82 9.38 2.43 -17.91
N CYS A 83 9.92 1.52 -17.09
CA CYS A 83 10.08 1.76 -15.66
C CYS A 83 10.92 3.02 -15.45
N ILE A 84 10.40 3.98 -14.71
CA ILE A 84 11.05 5.28 -14.59
C ILE A 84 12.33 5.24 -13.75
N TRP A 85 12.46 4.21 -12.89
CA TRP A 85 13.65 4.01 -12.06
C TRP A 85 14.78 3.27 -12.80
N CYS A 86 14.48 2.10 -13.39
CA CYS A 86 15.52 1.23 -13.98
C CYS A 86 15.50 1.15 -15.50
N GLY A 87 14.55 1.83 -16.17
CA GLY A 87 14.45 1.91 -17.62
C GLY A 87 13.91 0.66 -18.32
N ILE A 88 13.63 -0.44 -17.61
CA ILE A 88 13.13 -1.67 -18.25
C ILE A 88 11.76 -1.44 -18.90
N ALA A 89 11.64 -1.80 -20.17
CA ALA A 89 10.39 -1.72 -20.93
C ALA A 89 9.60 -3.04 -20.87
N GLY A 90 8.27 -2.97 -21.03
CA GLY A 90 7.38 -4.14 -21.12
C GLY A 90 7.03 -4.84 -19.80
N TYR A 91 7.61 -4.39 -18.68
CA TYR A 91 7.35 -4.95 -17.34
C TYR A 91 6.78 -3.93 -16.34
N SER A 92 6.46 -2.72 -16.79
CA SER A 92 5.93 -1.65 -15.93
C SER A 92 4.50 -1.93 -15.50
N GLN A 93 4.18 -1.45 -14.30
CA GLN A 93 2.83 -1.31 -13.78
C GLN A 93 2.60 0.16 -13.41
N HIS A 94 1.34 0.55 -13.29
CA HIS A 94 0.97 1.82 -12.66
C HIS A 94 1.17 1.70 -11.14
N ALA A 95 2.17 2.42 -10.63
CA ALA A 95 2.47 2.50 -9.21
C ALA A 95 1.81 3.75 -8.61
N HIS A 96 1.17 3.59 -7.46
CA HIS A 96 0.48 4.70 -6.77
C HIS A 96 1.47 5.48 -5.90
N LEU A 97 1.27 6.78 -5.81
CA LEU A 97 2.02 7.67 -4.93
C LEU A 97 1.90 7.25 -3.45
N ASN A 98 3.03 7.25 -2.72
CA ASN A 98 3.10 6.95 -1.28
C ASN A 98 2.69 8.13 -0.36
N LEU A 99 1.79 8.99 -0.83
CA LEU A 99 1.27 10.16 -0.11
C LEU A 99 -0.26 10.09 -0.09
N GLY A 100 -0.86 10.38 1.05
CA GLY A 100 -2.33 10.29 1.19
C GLY A 100 -2.88 8.87 1.08
N LYS A 101 -2.05 7.83 0.94
CA LYS A 101 -2.46 6.43 1.00
C LYS A 101 -2.66 5.98 2.45
N GLY A 102 -3.75 5.27 2.70
CA GLY A 102 -4.14 4.72 4.01
C GLY A 102 -4.75 3.33 3.84
N PHE A 103 -5.01 2.62 4.93
CA PHE A 103 -5.64 1.30 4.87
C PHE A 103 -7.03 1.42 4.20
N ALA A 104 -7.21 0.76 3.05
CA ALA A 104 -8.38 0.84 2.18
C ALA A 104 -8.68 2.23 1.55
N LEU A 105 -7.73 3.17 1.57
CA LEU A 105 -7.87 4.45 0.91
C LEU A 105 -7.26 4.40 -0.49
N LYS A 106 -8.11 4.56 -1.51
CA LYS A 106 -7.67 4.71 -2.90
C LYS A 106 -6.92 6.03 -3.10
N THR A 107 -6.03 6.06 -4.07
CA THR A 107 -5.27 7.25 -4.50
C THR A 107 -5.68 7.61 -5.92
N ASP A 108 -5.54 8.88 -6.30
CA ASP A 108 -5.93 9.35 -7.63
C ASP A 108 -4.98 8.78 -8.69
N ASP A 109 -5.54 8.12 -9.71
CA ASP A 109 -4.77 7.43 -10.74
C ASP A 109 -3.82 8.40 -11.47
N ARG A 110 -4.15 9.70 -11.56
CA ARG A 110 -3.32 10.72 -12.22
C ARG A 110 -2.01 11.02 -11.48
N THR A 111 -1.89 10.58 -10.22
CA THR A 111 -0.67 10.72 -9.42
C THR A 111 0.32 9.57 -9.60
N GLY A 112 -0.10 8.48 -10.24
CA GLY A 112 0.75 7.31 -10.42
C GLY A 112 1.76 7.43 -11.56
N PHE A 113 2.75 6.54 -11.53
CA PHE A 113 3.92 6.55 -12.43
C PHE A 113 4.40 5.12 -12.73
N PRO A 114 5.19 4.90 -13.79
CA PRO A 114 5.53 3.54 -14.23
C PRO A 114 6.70 2.96 -13.43
N LEU A 115 6.45 1.86 -12.73
CA LEU A 115 7.51 1.07 -12.09
C LEU A 115 7.38 -0.41 -12.45
N CYS A 116 8.52 -1.09 -12.64
CA CYS A 116 8.50 -2.49 -13.03
C CYS A 116 8.00 -3.42 -11.93
N CYS A 117 7.26 -4.44 -12.34
CA CYS A 117 6.85 -5.56 -11.50
C CYS A 117 8.03 -6.46 -11.15
N THR A 118 7.80 -7.34 -10.16
CA THR A 118 8.70 -8.45 -9.83
C THR A 118 8.79 -9.41 -11.00
N ARG A 119 10.02 -9.87 -11.28
CA ARG A 119 10.33 -10.92 -12.27
C ARG A 119 10.98 -12.10 -11.54
N PRO A 120 11.11 -13.28 -12.16
CA PRO A 120 11.85 -14.39 -11.57
C PRO A 120 13.21 -13.91 -11.06
N ASP A 121 13.46 -14.13 -9.76
CA ASP A 121 14.70 -13.78 -9.04
C ASP A 121 15.07 -12.29 -8.99
N ILE A 122 14.18 -11.38 -9.39
CA ILE A 122 14.43 -9.93 -9.42
C ILE A 122 13.27 -9.19 -8.75
N GLU A 123 13.56 -8.54 -7.61
CA GLU A 123 12.60 -7.62 -6.97
C GLU A 123 12.27 -6.46 -7.94
N GLY A 124 10.97 -6.20 -8.12
CA GLY A 124 10.51 -5.09 -8.95
C GLY A 124 10.69 -3.74 -8.25
N CYS A 125 11.00 -2.69 -9.02
CA CYS A 125 11.08 -1.34 -8.49
C CYS A 125 9.77 -0.90 -7.83
N HIS A 126 8.63 -1.40 -8.31
CA HIS A 126 7.32 -1.13 -7.70
C HIS A 126 7.27 -1.65 -6.26
N VAL A 127 7.73 -2.89 -6.01
CA VAL A 127 7.75 -3.48 -4.66
C VAL A 127 8.69 -2.71 -3.74
N ALA A 128 9.89 -2.38 -4.22
CA ALA A 128 10.83 -1.59 -3.45
C ALA A 128 10.28 -0.20 -3.11
N TYR A 129 9.58 0.46 -4.05
CA TYR A 129 8.96 1.76 -3.82
C TYR A 129 7.86 1.69 -2.76
N ASP A 130 6.96 0.72 -2.89
CA ASP A 130 5.83 0.55 -1.95
C ASP A 130 6.28 0.32 -0.51
N GLN A 131 7.45 -0.30 -0.35
CA GLN A 131 8.03 -0.65 0.94
C GLN A 131 9.09 0.36 1.41
N TYR A 132 9.18 1.52 0.77
CA TYR A 132 10.09 2.61 1.11
C TYR A 132 11.58 2.22 1.08
N ARG A 133 11.97 1.36 0.13
CA ARG A 133 13.35 0.89 -0.08
C ARG A 133 13.97 1.29 -1.42
N LEU A 134 13.23 1.94 -2.31
CA LEU A 134 13.72 2.29 -3.65
C LEU A 134 14.73 3.45 -3.60
N VAL A 135 14.46 4.47 -2.78
CA VAL A 135 15.32 5.65 -2.60
C VAL A 135 15.80 5.79 -1.16
N ASP A 136 16.99 6.34 -0.98
CA ASP A 136 17.49 6.71 0.35
C ASP A 136 16.68 7.88 0.93
N GLY A 137 16.65 8.01 2.26
CA GLY A 137 15.88 9.06 2.94
C GLY A 137 14.48 8.64 3.41
N GLY A 138 14.12 7.35 3.25
CA GLY A 138 12.93 6.78 3.88
C GLY A 138 11.62 7.33 3.31
N ARG A 139 10.60 7.51 4.17
CA ARG A 139 9.22 7.81 3.73
C ARG A 139 9.08 9.15 3.00
N GLU A 140 9.79 10.17 3.45
CA GLU A 140 9.72 11.52 2.87
C GLU A 140 10.31 11.52 1.46
N ALA A 141 11.51 10.97 1.29
CA ALA A 141 12.13 10.86 -0.02
C ALA A 141 11.29 10.09 -1.04
N HIS A 142 10.56 9.03 -0.63
CA HIS A 142 9.65 8.32 -1.54
C HIS A 142 8.41 9.13 -1.91
N ARG A 143 7.94 10.02 -1.02
CA ARG A 143 6.84 10.94 -1.32
C ARG A 143 7.29 11.98 -2.33
N ASP A 144 8.45 12.59 -2.10
CA ASP A 144 9.03 13.59 -3.00
C ASP A 144 9.32 12.97 -4.39
N TYR A 145 9.91 11.78 -4.39
CA TYR A 145 10.09 10.97 -5.60
C TYR A 145 8.75 10.76 -6.33
N GLY A 146 7.73 10.30 -5.62
CA GLY A 146 6.44 10.01 -6.25
C GLY A 146 5.73 11.27 -6.77
N LEU A 147 5.85 12.40 -6.09
CA LEU A 147 5.29 13.68 -6.53
C LEU A 147 5.92 14.11 -7.84
N GLU A 148 7.25 14.09 -7.91
CA GLU A 148 7.99 14.52 -9.10
C GLU A 148 7.77 13.55 -10.28
N TRP A 149 7.87 12.24 -10.05
CA TRP A 149 7.68 11.28 -11.13
C TRP A 149 6.22 11.12 -11.56
N GLY A 150 5.27 11.38 -10.67
CA GLY A 150 3.86 11.55 -11.04
C GLY A 150 3.68 12.73 -12.01
N ARG A 151 4.29 13.89 -11.71
CA ARG A 151 4.29 15.08 -12.57
C ARG A 151 4.90 14.80 -13.95
N ILE A 152 6.09 14.20 -13.97
CA ILE A 152 6.77 13.82 -15.22
C ILE A 152 5.95 12.80 -16.02
N THR A 153 5.34 11.82 -15.37
CA THR A 153 4.49 10.83 -16.02
C THR A 153 3.28 11.49 -16.68
N ARG A 154 2.58 12.38 -15.97
CA ARG A 154 1.46 13.14 -16.55
C ARG A 154 1.87 13.91 -17.79
N HIS A 155 3.00 14.62 -17.73
CA HIS A 155 3.56 15.34 -18.88
C HIS A 155 3.83 14.40 -20.06
N THR A 156 4.46 13.26 -19.80
CA THR A 156 4.79 12.24 -20.81
C THR A 156 3.54 11.66 -21.47
N VAL A 157 2.52 11.31 -20.68
CA VAL A 157 1.23 10.78 -21.19
C VAL A 157 0.49 11.83 -22.02
N LEU A 158 0.55 13.10 -21.61
CA LEU A 158 -0.07 14.21 -22.32
C LEU A 158 0.63 14.47 -23.66
N GLU A 159 1.96 14.64 -23.67
CA GLU A 159 2.74 14.93 -24.88
C GLU A 159 2.71 13.78 -25.89
N SER A 160 2.62 12.54 -25.43
CA SER A 160 2.48 11.37 -26.31
C SER A 160 1.05 11.23 -26.90
N GLY A 161 0.13 12.13 -26.56
CA GLY A 161 -1.26 12.07 -27.03
C GLY A 161 -2.06 10.90 -26.44
N GLN A 162 -1.57 10.28 -25.37
CA GLN A 162 -2.19 9.11 -24.73
C GLN A 162 -3.10 9.48 -23.56
N TRP A 163 -3.25 10.78 -23.26
CA TRP A 163 -4.17 11.23 -22.22
C TRP A 163 -5.63 10.86 -22.56
N PRO A 164 -6.36 10.15 -21.67
CA PRO A 164 -7.73 9.75 -21.96
C PRO A 164 -8.66 10.97 -22.10
N GLN A 165 -9.45 11.01 -23.18
CA GLN A 165 -10.30 12.16 -23.53
C GLN A 165 -11.26 12.61 -22.42
N ARG A 166 -11.77 11.66 -21.62
CA ARG A 166 -12.75 11.94 -20.54
C ARG A 166 -12.12 12.09 -19.16
N LEU A 167 -10.80 12.09 -19.06
CA LEU A 167 -10.09 12.27 -17.79
C LEU A 167 -9.75 13.75 -17.63
N PRO A 168 -10.29 14.45 -16.61
CA PRO A 168 -9.91 15.84 -16.34
C PRO A 168 -8.40 15.97 -16.13
N LEU A 169 -7.80 17.00 -16.73
CA LEU A 169 -6.39 17.32 -16.52
C LEU A 169 -6.10 17.54 -15.04
N TRP A 170 -4.89 17.15 -14.63
CA TRP A 170 -4.41 17.41 -13.29
C TRP A 170 -4.00 18.88 -13.15
N SER A 171 -4.39 19.51 -12.06
CA SER A 171 -3.91 20.86 -11.70
C SER A 171 -2.71 20.74 -10.78
N GLU A 172 -1.55 21.22 -11.21
CA GLU A 172 -0.32 21.21 -10.39
C GLU A 172 -0.34 22.26 -9.27
N THR A 173 -1.34 23.15 -9.26
CA THR A 173 -1.42 24.34 -8.38
C THR A 173 -2.29 24.16 -7.13
N ALA A 174 -2.72 22.93 -6.82
CA ALA A 174 -3.66 22.63 -5.73
C ALA A 174 -2.95 22.37 -4.39
#